data_AF-A0A8B6EEB3-F1
#
_entry.id   AF-A0A8B6EEB3-F1
#
_cell.length_a   1.000
_cell.length_b   1.000
_cell.length_c   1.000
_cell.angle_alpha   90.00
_cell.angle_beta   90.00
_cell.angle_gamma   90.00
#
_symmetry.space_group_name_H-M   'P 1'
#
loop_
_entity.id
_entity.type
_entity.pdbx_description
1 polymer ?
#
loop_
_entity_poly.entity_id
_entity_poly.type
_entity_poly.pdbx_seq_one_letter_code
_entity_poly.pdbx_strand_id
1 'polypeptide(L)'
;MSNTCPDCGTEFSRKDAIMRHQRNKHRISQPYPRAMMHIHRQPTAGTTTTTPTSGTTYLFTIMLAGPTGAGKTFWMQTLLKRARTMIKPSPERIIWCYKRWQPLFTEMQQTIKNLLFVQGLPENLNDDSFIDSRF
;
A
#
# COMPACT_ATOMS: atom_id res chain seq x y z
N MET A 1 -32.29 17.65 0.75
CA MET A 1 -30.86 18.03 0.89
C MET A 1 -30.26 18.05 -0.51
N SER A 2 -29.92 19.22 -1.04
CA SER A 2 -29.28 19.38 -2.34
C SER A 2 -27.87 18.80 -2.29
N ASN A 3 -27.56 17.90 -3.23
CA ASN A 3 -26.27 17.23 -3.33
C ASN A 3 -25.41 17.88 -4.41
N THR A 4 -25.25 19.21 -4.33
CA THR A 4 -24.45 20.01 -5.25
C THR A 4 -23.05 20.28 -4.70
N CYS A 5 -22.04 20.28 -5.57
CA CYS A 5 -20.71 20.74 -5.18
C CYS A 5 -20.71 22.28 -5.05
N PRO A 6 -20.25 22.85 -3.91
CA PRO A 6 -20.20 24.31 -3.72
C PRO A 6 -19.17 25.00 -4.61
N ASP A 7 -18.14 24.29 -5.07
CA ASP A 7 -17.02 24.87 -5.81
C ASP A 7 -17.29 24.98 -7.32
N CYS A 8 -18.14 24.11 -7.88
CA CYS A 8 -18.43 24.10 -9.33
C CYS A 8 -19.89 23.82 -9.69
N GLY A 9 -20.79 23.74 -8.71
CA GLY A 9 -22.23 23.58 -8.92
C GLY A 9 -22.68 22.22 -9.45
N THR A 10 -21.78 21.24 -9.65
CA THR A 10 -22.16 19.94 -10.20
C THR A 10 -23.09 19.19 -9.24
N GLU A 11 -24.21 18.67 -9.76
CA GLU A 11 -25.16 17.85 -9.02
C GLU A 11 -24.73 16.39 -8.94
N PHE A 12 -24.97 15.79 -7.79
CA PHE A 12 -24.68 14.38 -7.53
C PHE A 12 -25.89 13.71 -6.90
N SER A 13 -26.11 12.43 -7.20
CA SER A 13 -27.19 11.67 -6.58
C SER A 13 -26.95 11.37 -5.11
N ARG A 14 -25.68 11.39 -4.65
CA ARG A 14 -25.30 11.04 -3.28
C ARG A 14 -24.16 11.90 -2.73
N LYS A 15 -24.14 12.07 -1.41
CA LYS A 15 -23.13 12.86 -0.67
C LYS A 15 -21.70 12.31 -0.81
N ASP A 16 -21.51 10.99 -0.88
CA ASP A 16 -20.20 10.36 -1.07
C ASP A 16 -19.59 10.68 -2.45
N ALA A 17 -20.44 10.82 -3.47
CA ALA A 17 -20.02 11.23 -4.80
C ALA A 17 -19.51 12.68 -4.81
N ILE A 18 -20.17 13.60 -4.08
CA ILE A 18 -19.72 14.99 -3.90
C ILE A 18 -18.34 15.02 -3.22
N MET A 19 -18.17 14.31 -2.11
CA MET A 19 -16.89 14.27 -1.37
C MET A 19 -15.74 13.74 -2.24
N ARG A 20 -16.00 12.72 -3.06
CA ARG A 20 -15.00 12.18 -3.99
C ARG A 20 -14.68 13.16 -5.11
N HIS A 21 -15.70 13.83 -5.65
CA HIS A 21 -15.54 14.86 -6.68
C HIS A 21 -14.67 16.02 -6.18
N GLN A 22 -14.98 16.59 -5.01
CA GLN A 22 -14.21 17.70 -4.43
C GLN A 22 -12.74 17.35 -4.22
N ARG A 23 -12.45 16.13 -3.73
CA ARG A 23 -11.07 15.65 -3.52
C ARG A 23 -10.27 15.53 -4.81
N ASN A 24 -10.92 15.15 -5.91
CA ASN A 24 -10.24 14.85 -7.17
C ASN A 24 -10.16 16.06 -8.11
N LYS A 25 -11.11 17.00 -8.03
CA LYS A 25 -11.25 18.11 -8.97
C LYS A 25 -10.90 19.48 -8.39
N HIS A 26 -11.09 19.68 -7.08
CA HIS A 26 -10.93 20.99 -6.45
C HIS A 26 -9.80 21.05 -5.42
N ARG A 27 -9.33 19.90 -4.92
CA ARG A 27 -8.20 19.87 -3.98
C ARG A 27 -6.86 19.96 -4.74
N ILE A 28 -6.45 21.19 -5.06
CA ILE A 28 -5.08 21.50 -5.46
C ILE A 28 -4.19 21.47 -4.21
N SER A 29 -3.18 20.59 -4.24
CA SER A 29 -2.04 20.47 -3.33
C SER A 29 -2.34 20.41 -1.81
N GLN A 30 -2.41 19.19 -1.28
CA GLN A 30 -1.67 18.89 -0.06
C GLN A 30 -0.96 17.56 -0.30
N PRO A 31 0.39 17.48 -0.21
CA PRO A 31 1.07 16.20 -0.13
C PRO A 31 0.42 15.45 1.03
N TYR A 32 0.08 14.18 0.78
CA TYR A 32 -0.57 13.29 1.74
C TYR A 32 -0.10 13.60 3.17
N PRO A 33 -0.98 14.11 4.06
CA PRO A 33 -0.57 14.49 5.39
C PRO A 33 0.09 13.29 6.04
N ARG A 34 1.30 13.50 6.57
CA ARG A 34 2.10 12.54 7.32
C ARG A 34 1.40 12.21 8.64
N ALA A 35 0.21 11.63 8.58
CA ALA A 35 -0.61 11.27 9.71
C ALA A 35 -0.38 9.80 10.04
N MET A 36 0.54 9.61 11.00
CA MET A 36 0.52 8.56 12.03
C MET A 36 -0.11 7.21 11.63
N MET A 37 0.66 6.39 10.91
CA MET A 37 0.43 4.95 10.94
C MET A 37 0.96 4.43 12.28
N HIS A 38 0.09 4.36 13.29
CA HIS A 38 0.37 3.54 14.46
C HIS A 38 0.43 2.08 14.00
N ILE A 39 1.64 1.53 13.99
CA ILE A 39 1.87 0.10 13.81
C ILE A 39 1.18 -0.59 14.98
N HIS A 40 0.04 -1.24 14.74
CA HIS A 40 -0.53 -2.15 15.72
C HIS A 40 0.32 -3.41 15.72
N ARG A 41 1.38 -3.42 16.53
CA ARG A 41 2.10 -4.65 16.90
C ARG A 41 1.16 -5.41 17.83
N GLN A 42 0.66 -6.56 17.40
CA GLN A 42 0.09 -7.51 18.37
C GLN A 42 1.23 -7.94 19.31
N PRO A 43 1.06 -7.79 20.64
CA PRO A 43 2.03 -8.27 21.60
C PRO A 43 1.92 -9.79 21.70
N THR A 44 2.89 -10.52 21.19
CA THR A 44 3.23 -11.84 21.75
C THR A 44 3.81 -11.57 23.14
N ALA A 45 3.19 -12.15 24.16
CA ALA A 45 3.47 -11.91 25.57
C ALA A 45 4.97 -11.95 25.92
N GLY A 46 5.45 -10.91 26.61
CA GLY A 46 6.83 -10.80 27.10
C GLY A 46 7.30 -9.36 27.23
N THR A 47 6.95 -8.70 28.32
CA THR A 47 7.31 -7.31 28.65
C THR A 47 8.80 -7.17 28.98
N THR A 48 9.55 -6.38 28.20
CA THR A 48 10.46 -5.34 28.75
C THR A 48 10.90 -4.37 27.67
N THR A 49 10.69 -3.10 27.97
CA THR A 49 11.11 -1.90 27.25
C THR A 49 12.61 -1.89 26.98
N THR A 50 13.00 -1.73 25.72
CA THR A 50 14.14 -0.90 25.30
C THR A 50 13.94 -0.55 23.82
N THR A 51 13.93 0.73 23.51
CA THR A 51 14.35 1.22 22.19
C THR A 51 15.82 0.86 21.99
N PRO A 52 16.15 0.21 20.86
CA PRO A 52 17.36 0.57 20.15
C PRO A 52 17.05 0.98 18.70
N THR A 53 17.54 2.17 18.40
CA THR A 53 18.19 2.62 17.18
C THR A 53 18.73 1.49 16.28
N SER A 54 18.57 1.66 14.96
CA SER A 54 19.24 0.91 13.88
C SER A 54 18.92 -0.57 13.68
N GLY A 55 18.18 -0.82 12.60
CA GLY A 55 18.63 -1.76 11.58
C GLY A 55 18.38 -3.23 11.85
N THR A 56 17.23 -3.71 11.36
CA THR A 56 17.04 -4.95 10.56
C THR A 56 15.66 -5.54 10.87
N THR A 57 14.69 -5.49 9.95
CA THR A 57 13.42 -6.21 10.16
C THR A 57 13.55 -7.64 9.63
N TYR A 58 13.63 -8.60 10.56
CA TYR A 58 13.57 -10.04 10.31
C TYR A 58 12.16 -10.40 9.80
N LEU A 59 12.02 -11.36 8.87
CA LEU A 59 10.74 -11.72 8.21
C LEU A 59 9.54 -11.71 9.18
N PHE A 60 8.55 -10.88 8.87
CA PHE A 60 7.39 -10.61 9.72
C PHE A 60 6.14 -10.47 8.86
N THR A 61 4.99 -10.86 9.42
CA THR A 61 3.69 -10.72 8.76
C THR A 61 3.21 -9.27 8.87
N ILE A 62 2.84 -8.66 7.73
CA ILE A 62 2.29 -7.29 7.68
C ILE A 62 0.88 -7.32 7.10
N MET A 63 -0.08 -6.74 7.82
CA MET A 63 -1.39 -6.40 7.28
C MET A 63 -1.51 -4.87 7.18
N LEU A 64 -1.54 -4.34 5.96
CA LEU A 64 -1.73 -2.91 5.71
C LEU A 64 -3.16 -2.62 5.24
N ALA A 65 -4.01 -2.19 6.18
CA ALA A 65 -5.41 -1.87 5.91
C ALA A 65 -5.69 -0.36 6.02
N GLY A 66 -6.77 0.11 5.38
CA GLY A 66 -7.19 1.51 5.42
C GLY A 66 -8.05 1.89 4.20
N PRO A 67 -8.75 3.03 4.23
CA PRO A 67 -9.65 3.44 3.15
C PRO A 67 -8.89 3.77 1.85
N THR A 68 -9.64 3.90 0.74
CA THR A 68 -9.09 4.35 -0.55
C THR A 68 -8.49 5.75 -0.41
N GLY A 69 -7.26 5.94 -0.90
CA GLY A 69 -6.53 7.20 -0.79
C GLY A 69 -5.71 7.37 0.50
N ALA A 70 -5.73 6.39 1.42
CA ALA A 70 -4.92 6.41 2.63
C ALA A 70 -3.41 6.14 2.42
N GLY A 71 -2.88 6.22 1.19
CA GLY A 71 -1.44 6.09 0.93
C GLY A 71 -0.84 4.67 1.00
N LYS A 72 -1.65 3.62 1.14
CA LYS A 72 -1.16 2.23 1.27
C LYS A 72 -0.21 1.80 0.15
N THR A 73 -0.59 2.04 -1.11
CA THR A 73 0.23 1.69 -2.27
C THR A 73 1.57 2.42 -2.24
N PHE A 74 1.57 3.69 -1.85
CA PHE A 74 2.77 4.52 -1.74
C PHE A 74 3.69 4.04 -0.62
N TRP A 75 3.12 3.65 0.53
CA TRP A 75 3.89 3.06 1.62
C TRP A 75 4.56 1.76 1.18
N MET A 76 3.80 0.87 0.52
CA MET A 76 4.34 -0.38 -0.01
C MET A 76 5.43 -0.15 -1.05
N GLN A 77 5.27 0.80 -1.96
CA GLN A 77 6.35 1.20 -2.87
C GLN A 77 7.62 1.60 -2.10
N THR A 78 7.48 2.41 -1.06
CA THR A 78 8.62 2.88 -0.25
C THR A 78 9.33 1.71 0.44
N LEU A 79 8.55 0.77 1.00
CA LEU A 79 9.08 -0.45 1.60
C LEU A 79 9.83 -1.28 0.55
N LEU A 80 9.22 -1.55 -0.61
CA LEU A 80 9.80 -2.42 -1.63
C LEU A 80 11.05 -1.81 -2.29
N LYS A 81 11.09 -0.49 -2.52
CA LYS A 81 12.30 0.22 -2.97
C LYS A 81 13.47 0.06 -2.00
N ARG A 82 13.18 -0.13 -0.72
CA ARG A 82 14.15 -0.31 0.37
C ARG A 82 14.17 -1.73 0.92
N ALA A 83 13.59 -2.71 0.20
CA ALA A 83 13.43 -4.07 0.70
C ALA A 83 14.77 -4.68 1.14
N ARG A 84 15.85 -4.43 0.39
CA ARG A 84 17.20 -4.92 0.71
C ARG A 84 17.72 -4.48 2.08
N THR A 85 17.31 -3.31 2.57
CA THR A 85 17.75 -2.78 3.86
C THR A 85 16.70 -2.96 4.95
N MET A 86 15.42 -3.04 4.58
CA MET A 86 14.30 -3.14 5.52
C MET A 86 13.84 -4.57 5.80
N ILE A 87 14.03 -5.52 4.89
CA ILE A 87 13.56 -6.90 5.00
C ILE A 87 14.78 -7.83 4.94
N LYS A 88 14.95 -8.70 5.95
CA LYS A 88 16.01 -9.72 5.95
C LYS A 88 15.47 -11.13 6.19
N PRO A 89 15.85 -12.12 5.36
CA PRO A 89 16.59 -11.97 4.10
C PRO A 89 15.80 -11.14 3.08
N SER A 90 16.52 -10.45 2.18
CA SER A 90 15.88 -9.68 1.12
C SER A 90 15.08 -10.64 0.23
N PRO A 91 13.81 -10.33 -0.11
CA PRO A 91 13.03 -11.19 -1.00
C PRO A 91 13.70 -11.27 -2.37
N GLU A 92 13.82 -12.48 -2.89
CA GLU A 92 14.34 -12.76 -4.24
C GLU A 92 13.28 -12.52 -5.30
N ARG A 93 12.01 -12.83 -5.00
CA ARG A 93 10.87 -12.67 -5.89
C ARG A 93 9.70 -12.01 -5.13
N ILE A 94 9.08 -11.00 -5.75
CA ILE A 94 7.92 -10.31 -5.19
C ILE A 94 6.78 -10.43 -6.19
N ILE A 95 5.68 -11.06 -5.78
CA ILE A 95 4.47 -11.20 -6.60
C ILE A 95 3.43 -10.20 -6.10
N TRP A 96 2.98 -9.33 -6.99
CA TRP A 96 2.01 -8.29 -6.70
C TRP A 96 0.71 -8.54 -7.46
N CYS A 97 -0.28 -9.09 -6.74
CA CYS A 97 -1.62 -9.32 -7.26
C CYS A 97 -2.46 -8.05 -7.23
N TYR A 98 -3.13 -7.69 -8.33
CA TYR A 98 -3.95 -6.48 -8.41
C TYR A 98 -5.22 -6.68 -9.22
N LYS A 99 -6.32 -5.99 -8.83
CA LYS A 99 -7.56 -5.97 -9.63
C LYS A 99 -7.60 -4.83 -10.65
N ARG A 100 -7.14 -3.64 -10.26
CA ARG A 100 -7.05 -2.44 -11.13
C ARG A 100 -5.64 -1.87 -11.13
N TRP A 101 -5.15 -1.55 -12.32
CA TRP A 101 -3.85 -0.90 -12.48
C TRP A 101 -3.84 0.47 -11.79
N GLN A 102 -2.77 0.76 -11.07
CA GLN A 102 -2.53 2.07 -10.48
C GLN A 102 -1.36 2.72 -11.21
N PRO A 103 -1.39 4.04 -11.51
CA PRO A 103 -0.29 4.71 -12.20
C PRO A 103 1.08 4.51 -11.53
N LEU A 104 1.10 4.36 -10.20
CA LEU A 104 2.32 4.09 -9.43
C LEU A 104 2.99 2.75 -9.78
N PHE A 105 2.24 1.77 -10.28
CA PHE A 105 2.78 0.47 -10.65
C PHE A 105 3.76 0.55 -11.81
N THR A 106 3.57 1.50 -12.72
CA THR A 106 4.51 1.73 -13.83
C THR A 106 5.90 2.09 -13.30
N GLU A 107 5.98 3.00 -12.33
CA GLU A 107 7.25 3.38 -11.69
C GLU A 107 7.83 2.21 -10.90
N MET A 108 6.99 1.47 -10.17
CA MET A 108 7.42 0.30 -9.39
C MET A 108 8.02 -0.80 -10.26
N GLN A 109 7.38 -1.11 -11.39
CA GLN A 109 7.85 -2.12 -12.34
C GLN A 109 9.21 -1.74 -12.95
N GLN A 110 9.46 -0.45 -13.17
CA GLN A 110 10.73 0.05 -13.68
C GLN A 110 11.85 0.05 -12.62
N THR A 111 11.50 0.33 -11.36
CA THR A 111 12.49 0.51 -10.28
C THR A 111 12.80 -0.78 -9.51
N ILE A 112 11.87 -1.73 -9.41
CA ILE A 112 12.01 -2.96 -8.62
C ILE A 112 12.11 -4.15 -9.57
N LYS A 113 13.33 -4.62 -9.82
CA LYS A 113 13.62 -5.62 -10.86
C LYS A 113 12.98 -6.99 -10.62
N ASN A 114 12.75 -7.36 -9.37
CA ASN A 114 12.20 -8.67 -8.99
C ASN A 114 10.70 -8.61 -8.63
N LEU A 115 9.99 -7.60 -9.15
CA LEU A 115 8.56 -7.41 -8.95
C LEU A 115 7.77 -7.90 -10.17
N LEU A 116 6.94 -8.92 -9.95
CA LEU A 116 6.01 -9.46 -10.95
C LEU A 116 4.59 -8.99 -10.64
N PHE A 117 3.97 -8.30 -11.59
CA PHE A 117 2.56 -7.92 -11.48
C PHE A 117 1.65 -9.00 -12.07
N VAL A 118 0.68 -9.45 -11.29
CA VAL A 118 -0.32 -10.45 -11.70
C VAL A 118 -1.71 -9.83 -11.55
N GLN A 119 -2.51 -9.87 -12.61
CA GLN A 119 -3.88 -9.37 -12.54
C GLN A 119 -4.79 -10.44 -11.94
N GLY A 120 -5.58 -10.07 -10.93
CA GLY A 120 -6.41 -10.99 -10.18
C GLY A 120 -5.63 -11.78 -9.13
N LEU A 121 -6.30 -12.76 -8.54
CA LEU A 121 -5.66 -13.75 -7.67
C LEU A 121 -5.41 -15.01 -8.52
N PRO A 122 -4.18 -15.54 -8.54
CA PRO A 122 -3.88 -16.77 -9.26
C PRO A 122 -4.63 -17.94 -8.64
N GLU A 123 -5.16 -18.83 -9.47
CA GLU A 123 -5.92 -20.02 -9.03
C GLU A 123 -5.04 -20.99 -8.24
N ASN A 124 -3.76 -21.04 -8.57
CA ASN A 124 -2.72 -21.85 -7.93
C ASN A 124 -1.94 -21.08 -6.84
N LEU A 125 -2.54 -20.08 -6.18
CA LEU A 125 -1.86 -19.33 -5.11
C LEU A 125 -1.43 -20.22 -3.93
N ASN A 126 -2.15 -21.32 -3.69
CA ASN A 126 -1.83 -22.29 -2.63
C ASN A 126 -0.77 -23.32 -3.05
N ASP A 127 -0.33 -23.30 -4.31
CA ASP A 127 0.71 -24.18 -4.80
C ASP A 127 2.07 -23.54 -4.52
N ASP A 128 2.92 -24.21 -3.74
CA ASP A 128 4.26 -23.73 -3.41
C ASP A 128 5.09 -23.44 -4.67
N SER A 129 4.82 -24.14 -5.77
CA SER A 129 5.50 -23.92 -7.06
C SER A 129 5.28 -22.51 -7.62
N PHE A 130 4.14 -21.87 -7.32
CA PHE A 130 3.86 -20.53 -7.82
C PHE A 130 4.71 -19.46 -7.12
N ILE A 131 4.99 -19.67 -5.83
CA ILE A 131 5.67 -18.72 -4.96
C ILE A 131 7.19 -18.93 -4.99
N ASP A 132 7.65 -20.17 -5.22
CA ASP A 132 9.07 -20.51 -5.21
C ASP A 132 9.88 -19.67 -6.22
N SER A 133 11.05 -19.19 -5.80
CA SER A 133 12.01 -18.45 -6.63
C SER A 133 12.96 -19.38 -7.40
N ARG A 134 12.93 -20.69 -7.12
CA ARG A 134 13.89 -21.69 -7.64
C ARG A 134 13.56 -22.26 -9.02
N PHE A 135 12.46 -21.85 -9.64
CA PHE A 135 12.03 -22.28 -10.97
C PHE A 135 11.68 -21.10 -11.87
#